data_AF-A0ABC9AMQ5-F1
#
_entry.id   AF-A0ABC9AMQ5-F1
#
_cell.length_a   1.000
_cell.length_b   1.000
_cell.length_c   1.000
_cell.angle_alpha   90.00
_cell.angle_beta   90.00
_cell.angle_gamma   90.00
#
_symmetry.space_group_name_H-M   'P 1'
#
loop_
_entity.id
_entity.type
_entity.pdbx_description
1 polymer ?
#
loop_
_entity_poly.entity_id
_entity_poly.type
_entity_poly.pdbx_seq_one_letter_code
_entity_poly.pdbx_strand_id
1 'polypeptide(L)'
;MAPAGKNLSAVLLLAVLVAIAAGESASVQDDYCDDHHLSGNYKGVCFGVFNDADCKRVCLDESSDNYDGVCDFNLQCSCYSYCPSSGTVATAASAPTPA
;
A
#
# COMPACT_ATOMS: atom_id res chain seq x y z
N MET A 1 -47.29 42.88 -14.70
CA MET A 1 -47.12 41.42 -14.77
C MET A 1 -45.88 41.04 -13.97
N ALA A 2 -45.98 40.11 -13.02
CA ALA A 2 -44.85 39.64 -12.21
C ALA A 2 -44.03 38.61 -13.00
N PRO A 3 -42.69 38.72 -13.10
CA PRO A 3 -41.89 37.63 -13.62
C PRO A 3 -41.58 36.64 -12.49
N ALA A 4 -41.96 35.39 -12.74
CA ALA A 4 -41.80 34.24 -11.87
C ALA A 4 -40.37 34.10 -11.33
N GLY A 5 -40.25 33.93 -10.01
CA GLY A 5 -39.02 33.53 -9.34
C GLY A 5 -38.57 32.18 -9.90
N LYS A 6 -37.55 32.20 -10.76
CA LYS A 6 -36.93 30.97 -11.27
C LYS A 6 -36.27 30.26 -10.08
N ASN A 7 -36.76 29.07 -9.77
CA ASN A 7 -36.28 28.21 -8.70
C ASN A 7 -34.85 27.72 -8.99
N LEU A 8 -33.85 28.60 -8.85
CA LEU A 8 -32.43 28.29 -8.95
C LEU A 8 -32.03 27.11 -8.07
N SER A 9 -32.71 26.94 -6.94
CA SER A 9 -32.54 25.83 -6.00
C SER A 9 -32.80 24.45 -6.63
N ALA A 10 -33.84 24.32 -7.46
CA ALA A 10 -34.15 23.04 -8.12
C ALA A 10 -33.14 22.66 -9.20
N VAL A 11 -32.59 23.66 -9.90
CA VAL A 11 -31.57 23.46 -10.94
C VAL A 11 -30.24 23.01 -10.31
N LEU A 12 -29.87 23.60 -9.18
CA LEU A 12 -28.68 23.19 -8.41
C LEU A 12 -28.81 21.76 -7.88
N LEU A 13 -29.99 21.38 -7.35
CA LEU A 13 -30.23 20.03 -6.84
C LEU A 13 -30.13 18.97 -7.96
N LEU A 14 -30.67 19.25 -9.15
CA LEU A 14 -30.54 18.37 -10.32
C LEU A 14 -29.09 18.21 -10.78
N ALA A 15 -28.29 19.27 -10.75
CA ALA A 15 -26.87 19.20 -11.11
C ALA A 15 -26.05 18.36 -10.12
N VAL A 16 -26.35 18.45 -8.81
CA VAL A 16 -25.69 17.65 -7.78
C VAL A 16 -25.99 16.17 -7.94
N LEU A 17 -27.25 15.80 -8.24
CA LEU A 17 -27.66 14.39 -8.38
C LEU A 17 -27.01 13.68 -9.57
N VAL A 18 -26.76 14.40 -10.69
CA VAL A 18 -26.11 13.81 -11.88
C VAL A 18 -24.62 13.54 -11.65
N ALA A 19 -23.94 14.29 -10.77
CA ALA A 19 -22.52 14.12 -10.48
C ALA A 19 -22.20 12.83 -9.68
N ILE A 20 -23.19 12.21 -9.03
CA ILE A 20 -23.00 11.03 -8.17
C ILE A 20 -23.06 9.71 -8.96
N ALA A 21 -23.46 9.75 -10.24
CA ALA A 21 -23.76 8.55 -11.03
C ALA A 21 -22.61 8.04 -11.93
N ALA A 22 -21.42 8.64 -11.89
CA ALA A 22 -20.30 8.22 -12.74
C ALA A 22 -19.02 8.10 -11.91
N GLY A 23 -18.90 6.99 -11.19
CA GLY A 23 -17.74 6.75 -10.34
C GLY A 23 -17.60 5.30 -9.88
N GLU A 24 -17.98 4.32 -10.71
CA GLU A 24 -17.52 2.95 -10.51
C GLU A 24 -16.07 2.88 -11.00
N SER A 25 -15.16 3.44 -10.20
CA SER A 25 -13.74 3.16 -10.36
C SER A 25 -13.57 1.67 -10.10
N ALA A 26 -13.37 0.89 -11.16
CA ALA A 26 -12.74 -0.41 -11.03
C ALA A 26 -11.34 -0.15 -10.46
N SER A 27 -11.23 -0.17 -9.14
CA SER A 27 -9.93 -0.26 -8.49
C SER A 27 -9.37 -1.61 -8.93
N VAL A 28 -8.48 -1.58 -9.92
CA VAL A 28 -7.41 -2.57 -9.96
C VAL A 28 -6.64 -2.30 -8.68
N GLN A 29 -7.08 -2.95 -7.60
CA GLN A 29 -6.34 -3.04 -6.37
C GLN A 29 -5.10 -3.81 -6.78
N ASP A 30 -4.05 -3.07 -7.13
CA ASP A 30 -2.71 -3.58 -6.94
C ASP A 30 -2.71 -3.98 -5.46
N ASP A 31 -2.70 -5.29 -5.22
CA ASP A 31 -2.77 -5.90 -3.90
C ASP A 31 -1.42 -5.56 -3.24
N TYR A 32 -1.26 -4.31 -2.82
CA TYR A 32 -0.25 -3.90 -1.89
C TYR A 32 -0.75 -4.43 -0.55
N CYS A 33 -0.32 -5.63 -0.20
CA CYS A 33 -0.45 -6.09 1.17
C CYS A 33 0.33 -5.10 2.03
N ASP A 34 -0.17 -4.80 3.22
CA ASP A 34 0.62 -4.15 4.28
C ASP A 34 1.68 -5.13 4.83
N ASP A 35 2.25 -5.98 3.97
CA ASP A 35 3.27 -6.97 4.30
C ASP A 35 4.63 -6.28 4.18
N HIS A 36 4.97 -5.58 5.26
CA HIS A 36 6.31 -5.10 5.52
C HIS A 36 6.96 -5.96 6.59
N HIS A 37 8.24 -6.27 6.41
CA HIS A 37 9.01 -7.04 7.38
C HIS A 37 10.36 -6.37 7.62
N LEU A 38 10.94 -6.60 8.80
CA LEU A 38 12.28 -6.10 9.09
C LEU A 38 13.30 -6.80 8.18
N SER A 39 14.26 -6.04 7.66
CA SER A 39 15.38 -6.59 6.90
C SER A 39 16.25 -7.49 7.79
N GLY A 40 16.60 -8.68 7.29
CA GLY A 40 17.51 -9.60 7.97
C GLY A 40 18.99 -9.25 7.75
N ASN A 41 19.28 -8.57 6.65
CA ASN A 41 20.63 -8.30 6.15
C ASN A 41 21.08 -6.86 6.37
N TYR A 42 20.17 -5.89 6.56
CA TYR A 42 20.56 -4.51 6.89
C TYR A 42 21.26 -4.47 8.26
N LYS A 43 22.38 -3.73 8.36
CA LYS A 43 23.19 -3.64 9.59
C LYS A 43 23.33 -2.20 10.06
N GLY A 44 23.13 -2.01 11.36
CA GLY A 44 23.23 -0.71 12.02
C GLY A 44 21.91 0.05 12.07
N VAL A 45 22.01 1.33 12.45
CA VAL A 45 20.87 2.23 12.62
C VAL A 45 20.44 2.76 11.25
N CYS A 46 19.14 2.75 10.97
CA CYS A 46 18.55 3.27 9.74
C CYS A 46 17.94 4.65 10.02
N PHE A 47 18.47 5.71 9.41
CA PHE A 47 17.86 7.04 9.45
C PHE A 47 17.20 7.35 8.10
N GLY A 48 15.87 7.55 8.07
CA GLY A 48 15.12 7.72 6.81
C GLY A 48 15.58 8.89 5.92
N VAL A 49 16.28 9.87 6.49
CA VAL A 49 16.86 10.98 5.70
C VAL A 49 18.16 10.60 4.99
N PHE A 50 18.91 9.62 5.54
CA PHE A 50 20.27 9.30 5.11
C PHE A 50 20.41 7.90 4.51
N ASN A 51 19.58 6.94 4.93
CA ASN A 51 19.81 5.52 4.70
C ASN A 51 18.68 4.83 3.93
N ASP A 52 17.61 5.54 3.57
CA ASP A 52 16.46 4.95 2.88
C ASP A 52 16.89 4.27 1.56
N ALA A 53 17.77 4.92 0.79
CA ALA A 53 18.29 4.35 -0.45
C ALA A 53 19.15 3.09 -0.23
N ASP A 54 19.91 3.03 0.86
CA ASP A 54 20.70 1.84 1.21
C ASP A 54 19.80 0.72 1.75
N CYS A 55 18.80 1.06 2.57
CA CYS A 55 17.77 0.15 3.05
C CYS A 55 17.02 -0.49 1.88
N LYS A 56 16.51 0.32 0.94
CA LYS A 56 15.90 -0.15 -0.30
C LYS A 56 16.82 -1.10 -1.06
N ARG A 57 18.09 -0.73 -1.28
CA ARG A 57 19.04 -1.60 -2.01
C ARG A 57 19.18 -2.96 -1.31
N VAL A 58 19.30 -2.96 0.01
CA VAL A 58 19.40 -4.21 0.78
C VAL A 58 18.12 -5.03 0.65
N CYS A 59 16.95 -4.43 0.81
CA CYS A 59 15.68 -5.14 0.68
C CYS A 59 15.51 -5.80 -0.70
N LEU A 60 15.91 -5.13 -1.78
CA LEU A 60 15.90 -5.67 -3.15
C LEU A 60 16.91 -6.81 -3.36
N ASP A 61 18.01 -6.83 -2.60
CA ASP A 61 19.01 -7.92 -2.62
C ASP A 61 18.56 -9.12 -1.78
N GLU A 62 17.80 -8.89 -0.71
CA GLU A 62 17.31 -9.95 0.18
C GLU A 62 16.28 -10.88 -0.47
N SER A 63 15.39 -10.34 -1.31
CA SER A 63 14.40 -11.15 -2.03
C SER A 63 13.93 -10.44 -3.30
N SER A 64 13.66 -11.22 -4.34
CA SER A 64 12.97 -10.74 -5.54
C SER A 64 11.51 -10.36 -5.30
N ASP A 65 10.94 -10.79 -4.17
CA ASP A 65 9.56 -10.48 -3.78
C ASP A 65 9.44 -9.10 -3.12
N ASN A 66 10.57 -8.51 -2.73
CA ASN A 66 10.64 -7.15 -2.18
C ASN A 66 10.69 -6.12 -3.31
N TYR A 67 9.96 -5.02 -3.16
CA TYR A 67 9.94 -3.94 -4.15
C TYR A 67 10.41 -2.60 -3.59
N ASP A 68 10.46 -2.45 -2.28
CA ASP A 68 10.95 -1.25 -1.62
C ASP A 68 11.55 -1.54 -0.25
N GLY A 69 12.19 -0.52 0.32
CA GLY A 69 12.59 -0.55 1.72
C GLY A 69 12.82 0.85 2.28
N VAL A 70 12.37 1.07 3.51
CA VAL A 70 12.44 2.37 4.18
C VAL A 70 12.92 2.24 5.61
N CYS A 71 13.47 3.32 6.16
CA CYS A 71 13.76 3.36 7.59
C CYS A 71 12.50 3.68 8.41
N ASP A 72 12.11 2.76 9.29
CA ASP A 72 11.00 2.95 10.22
C ASP A 72 11.32 3.95 11.34
N PHE A 73 10.28 4.37 12.06
CA PHE A 73 10.40 5.21 13.26
C PHE A 73 11.32 4.60 14.34
N ASN A 74 11.43 3.27 14.38
CA ASN A 74 12.32 2.55 15.29
C ASN A 74 13.79 2.51 14.84
N LEU A 75 14.15 3.26 13.80
CA LEU A 75 15.48 3.29 13.19
C LEU A 75 15.95 1.92 12.65
N GLN A 76 14.99 1.11 12.22
CA GLN A 76 15.21 -0.19 11.58
C GLN A 76 14.83 -0.09 10.11
N CYS A 77 15.38 -0.97 9.27
CA CYS A 77 15.04 -1.05 7.87
C CYS A 77 13.85 -2.02 7.68
N SER A 78 12.71 -1.52 7.22
CA SER A 78 11.58 -2.34 6.75
C SER A 78 11.67 -2.54 5.26
N CYS A 79 11.44 -3.76 4.80
CA CYS A 79 11.26 -4.13 3.41
C CYS A 79 9.77 -4.28 3.12
N TYR A 80 9.32 -3.74 2.00
CA TYR A 80 7.96 -3.93 1.50
C TYR A 80 7.95 -5.01 0.42
N SER A 81 7.02 -5.94 0.55
CA SER A 81 6.90 -7.10 -0.33
C SER A 81 5.55 -7.12 -1.06
N TYR A 82 5.53 -7.71 -2.25
CA TYR A 82 4.28 -7.94 -2.96
C TYR A 82 3.44 -8.97 -2.21
N CYS A 83 2.11 -8.85 -2.29
CA CYS A 83 1.26 -9.93 -1.80
C CYS A 83 1.64 -11.25 -2.48
N PRO A 84 1.75 -12.35 -1.73
CA PRO A 84 1.76 -13.65 -2.35
C PRO A 84 0.44 -13.80 -3.12
N SER A 85 0.52 -14.00 -4.44
CA SER A 85 -0.66 -14.31 -5.25
C SER A 85 -1.38 -15.48 -4.57
N SER A 86 -2.67 -15.33 -4.26
CA SER A 86 -3.52 -16.22 -3.45
C SER A 86 -3.58 -17.69 -3.94
N GLY A 87 -2.44 -18.38 -3.89
CA GLY A 87 -2.22 -19.66 -4.57
C GLY A 87 -1.04 -20.46 -4.01
N THR A 88 -0.21 -19.89 -3.13
CA THR A 88 0.83 -20.65 -2.44
C THR A 88 0.81 -20.34 -0.95
N VAL A 89 -0.11 -20.99 -0.24
CA VAL A 89 0.11 -21.28 1.18
C VAL A 89 1.29 -22.25 1.25
N ALA A 90 2.51 -21.72 1.33
CA ALA A 90 3.66 -22.51 1.72
C ALA A 90 3.41 -22.96 3.16
N THR A 91 2.87 -24.16 3.32
CA THR A 91 2.85 -24.86 4.60
C THR A 91 4.30 -25.14 4.96
N ALA A 92 4.90 -24.24 5.74
CA ALA A 92 6.19 -24.47 6.35
C ALA A 92 6.06 -25.64 7.33
N ALA A 93 6.25 -26.86 6.83
CA ALA A 93 6.47 -28.03 7.67
C ALA A 93 7.90 -27.92 8.24
N SER A 94 8.01 -27.44 9.46
CA SER A 94 9.20 -27.65 10.29
C SER A 94 8.74 -28.22 11.63
N ALA A 95 8.49 -29.53 11.63
CA ALA A 95 8.44 -30.28 12.87
C ALA A 95 9.90 -30.51 13.35
N PRO A 96 10.23 -30.27 14.62
CA PRO A 96 11.56 -30.55 15.14
C PRO A 96 11.81 -32.06 15.17
N THR A 97 13.02 -32.47 14.79
CA THR A 97 13.53 -33.83 14.97
C THR A 97 13.77 -34.07 16.46
N PRO A 98 13.17 -35.09 17.11
CA PRO A 98 13.55 -35.46 18.46
C PRO A 98 14.93 -36.14 18.44
N ALA A 99 15.74 -35.84 19.45
CA ALA A 99 17.07 -36.41 19.69
C ALA A 99 17.05 -37.91 20.00
#